data_AF-A0A7S3SI12-F1
#
_entry.id   AF-A0A7S3SI12-F1
#
_cell.length_a   1.000
_cell.length_b   1.000
_cell.length_c   1.000
_cell.angle_alpha   90.00
_cell.angle_beta   90.00
_cell.angle_gamma   90.00
#
_symmetry.space_group_name_H-M   'P 1'
#
loop_
_entity.id
_entity.type
_entity.pdbx_description
1 polymer ?
#
loop_
_entity_poly.entity_id
_entity_poly.type
_entity_poly.pdbx_seq_one_letter_code
_entity_poly.pdbx_strand_id
1 'polypeptide(L)'
;RELPALSHRARPRTRRRAMSSSASRLMREERDVQNQTVPTIFAQPEETDIHHWRAMIVGPPGTPYCLGLFHFDMRFPQDYPNSAPKVHITTTSGGSVRFNPNLYATGKVCLSILGTWRAENSGEMWSAVQSVSSVLMSIQSLLHDAPYHNEPSFEKDDGSGDPQRYNHKILHETLRVGVCEVMEETLEARTISANGVCPAFAHTRRQLFNMYHERYLSECERLSDEASAKDGAAFKMMPFECSSNGMSGTFGWAKIKARLLKLHESLRAEIETWRRQGAEQTRLLRASHDASVNSCVHYLLQQEERIKREIPEGASIGADPANACVWTATLFGPPDSPWDGGMFTVEMVFPPDFPDAPPAVRFTTPLFHPQINGQGVPYLRCLVMWTYAEPKERTIATVMRQLVGLFAHDPSPEPATHINPAAAALHFSRSEEERKESKRRVKRCVQRSMDM
;
A
#
# COMPACT_ATOMS: atom_id res chain seq x y z
N ARG A 1 32.74 9.11 -74.03
CA ARG A 1 31.91 10.21 -73.46
C ARG A 1 31.39 9.70 -72.13
N GLU A 2 32.12 10.04 -71.08
CA GLU A 2 31.93 9.57 -69.72
C GLU A 2 30.74 10.26 -69.06
N LEU A 3 29.96 9.48 -68.31
CA LEU A 3 28.85 9.92 -67.46
C LEU A 3 29.42 10.42 -66.11
N PRO A 4 28.86 11.48 -65.50
CA PRO A 4 29.41 12.05 -64.27
C PRO A 4 29.06 11.22 -63.04
N ALA A 5 30.02 11.12 -62.12
CA ALA A 5 29.94 10.39 -60.86
C ALA A 5 28.90 10.98 -59.90
N LEU A 6 28.04 10.12 -59.37
CA LEU A 6 27.08 10.44 -58.31
C LEU A 6 27.81 10.66 -56.98
N SER A 7 27.69 11.87 -56.42
CA SER A 7 28.19 12.17 -55.08
C SER A 7 27.28 11.54 -54.01
N HIS A 8 27.87 10.68 -53.18
CA HIS A 8 27.21 10.14 -52.00
C HIS A 8 26.98 11.26 -50.96
N ARG A 9 25.76 11.81 -50.90
CA ARG A 9 25.29 12.55 -49.73
C ARG A 9 25.16 11.58 -48.56
N ALA A 10 26.04 11.71 -47.57
CA ALA A 10 25.89 11.06 -46.28
C ALA A 10 24.57 11.50 -45.63
N ARG A 11 23.72 10.54 -45.27
CA ARG A 11 22.52 10.80 -44.44
C ARG A 11 22.96 11.35 -43.09
N PRO A 12 22.30 12.38 -42.52
CA PRO A 12 22.64 12.85 -41.19
C PRO A 12 22.38 11.72 -40.19
N ARG A 13 23.42 11.34 -39.43
CA ARG A 13 23.28 10.50 -38.24
C ARG A 13 22.30 11.21 -37.31
N THR A 14 21.15 10.61 -37.06
CA THR A 14 20.24 11.00 -35.99
C THR A 14 21.01 10.96 -34.68
N ARG A 15 21.41 12.12 -34.17
CA ARG A 15 21.90 12.25 -32.78
C ARG A 15 20.75 11.79 -31.88
N ARG A 16 20.88 10.64 -31.22
CA ARG A 16 20.07 10.34 -30.03
C ARG A 16 20.23 11.54 -29.12
N ARG A 17 19.15 12.27 -28.83
CA ARG A 17 19.18 13.38 -27.86
C ARG A 17 19.68 12.78 -26.55
N ALA A 18 20.85 13.22 -26.07
CA ALA A 18 21.34 12.81 -24.77
C ALA A 18 20.26 13.18 -23.73
N MET A 19 19.90 12.24 -22.85
CA MET A 19 18.97 12.54 -21.77
C MET A 19 19.53 13.69 -20.93
N SER A 20 18.67 14.60 -20.47
CA SER A 20 19.13 15.66 -19.57
C SER A 20 19.68 15.03 -18.28
N SER A 21 20.68 15.68 -17.68
CA SER A 21 21.24 15.28 -16.39
C SER A 21 20.14 15.09 -15.33
N SER A 22 19.12 15.97 -15.36
CA SER A 22 17.94 15.92 -14.50
C SER A 22 17.09 14.66 -14.72
N ALA A 23 16.76 14.31 -15.97
CA ALA A 23 16.00 13.10 -16.27
C ALA A 23 16.75 11.83 -15.85
N SER A 24 18.07 11.78 -16.07
CA SER A 24 18.91 10.66 -15.62
C SER A 24 19.00 10.55 -14.10
N ARG A 25 18.97 11.69 -13.38
CA ARG A 25 18.85 11.72 -11.91
C ARG A 25 17.50 11.12 -11.48
N LEU A 26 16.39 11.57 -12.06
CA LEU A 26 15.04 11.14 -11.70
C LEU A 26 14.80 9.64 -11.97
N MET A 27 15.30 9.09 -13.07
CA MET A 27 15.24 7.64 -13.32
C MET A 27 16.00 6.80 -12.28
N ARG A 28 17.04 7.37 -11.64
CA ARG A 28 17.71 6.70 -10.51
C ARG A 28 16.88 6.79 -9.24
N GLU A 29 16.35 7.98 -8.93
CA GLU A 29 15.45 8.21 -7.80
C GLU A 29 14.26 7.24 -7.82
N GLU A 30 13.74 6.92 -9.01
CA GLU A 30 12.58 6.03 -9.16
C GLU A 30 12.91 4.62 -8.68
N ARG A 31 14.07 4.10 -9.12
CA ARG A 31 14.58 2.80 -8.65
C ARG A 31 14.88 2.81 -7.15
N ASP A 32 15.43 3.90 -6.64
CA ASP A 32 15.75 4.04 -5.22
C ASP A 32 14.49 4.01 -4.35
N VAL A 33 13.40 4.64 -4.78
CA VAL A 33 12.09 4.57 -4.09
C VAL A 33 11.49 3.17 -4.16
N GLN A 34 11.56 2.49 -5.32
CA GLN A 34 10.97 1.15 -5.49
C GLN A 34 11.69 0.05 -4.69
N ASN A 35 12.96 0.26 -4.32
CA ASN A 35 13.80 -0.70 -3.60
C ASN A 35 13.65 -0.65 -2.07
N GLN A 36 12.68 0.09 -1.52
CA GLN A 36 12.44 0.13 -0.06
C GLN A 36 12.04 -1.24 0.51
N THR A 37 12.56 -1.60 1.68
CA THR A 37 12.32 -2.92 2.31
C THR A 37 10.86 -3.11 2.70
N VAL A 38 10.26 -2.13 3.40
CA VAL A 38 8.83 -2.11 3.71
C VAL A 38 8.18 -0.94 2.97
N PRO A 39 7.31 -1.22 1.99
CA PRO A 39 6.71 -0.18 1.17
C PRO A 39 5.56 0.53 1.92
N THR A 40 5.91 1.51 2.76
CA THR A 40 4.97 2.52 3.28
C THR A 40 5.04 3.81 2.50
N ILE A 41 6.02 3.97 1.61
CA ILE A 41 6.18 5.11 0.72
C ILE A 41 6.23 4.56 -0.70
N PHE A 42 5.44 5.15 -1.58
CA PHE A 42 5.37 4.83 -2.99
C PHE A 42 5.53 6.11 -3.80
N ALA A 43 6.29 6.08 -4.88
CA ALA A 43 6.35 7.18 -5.83
C ALA A 43 6.71 6.69 -7.22
N GLN A 44 6.11 7.32 -8.24
CA GLN A 44 6.40 7.06 -9.64
C GLN A 44 6.19 8.31 -10.48
N PRO A 45 6.94 8.48 -11.58
CA PRO A 45 6.63 9.48 -12.59
C PRO A 45 5.26 9.20 -13.26
N GLU A 46 4.62 10.24 -13.75
CA GLU A 46 3.52 10.14 -14.71
C GLU A 46 4.07 9.62 -16.05
N GLU A 47 3.26 8.86 -16.80
CA GLU A 47 3.70 8.16 -18.02
C GLU A 47 4.31 9.10 -19.09
N THR A 48 3.83 10.34 -19.13
CA THR A 48 4.20 11.31 -20.17
C THR A 48 5.20 12.37 -19.70
N ASP A 49 5.49 12.46 -18.40
CA ASP A 49 6.37 13.47 -17.84
C ASP A 49 7.19 12.95 -16.64
N ILE A 50 8.49 12.71 -16.87
CA ILE A 50 9.44 12.28 -15.84
C ILE A 50 9.64 13.35 -14.74
N HIS A 51 9.26 14.60 -14.98
CA HIS A 51 9.36 15.70 -14.00
C HIS A 51 8.06 15.90 -13.20
N HIS A 52 7.02 15.11 -13.45
CA HIS A 52 5.78 15.13 -12.70
C HIS A 52 5.54 13.75 -12.09
N TRP A 53 5.55 13.65 -10.77
CA TRP A 53 5.39 12.39 -10.06
C TRP A 53 4.15 12.41 -9.18
N ARG A 54 3.63 11.20 -8.97
CA ARG A 54 2.67 10.90 -7.91
C ARG A 54 3.36 10.11 -6.83
N ALA A 55 3.02 10.41 -5.59
CA ALA A 55 3.45 9.64 -4.45
C ALA A 55 2.27 9.29 -3.53
N MET A 56 2.42 8.21 -2.77
CA MET A 56 1.49 7.79 -1.73
C MET A 56 2.29 7.42 -0.50
N ILE A 57 1.87 7.92 0.67
CA ILE A 57 2.44 7.58 1.97
C ILE A 57 1.36 6.91 2.80
N VAL A 58 1.68 5.74 3.33
CA VAL A 58 0.89 5.04 4.34
C VAL A 58 1.21 5.66 5.69
N GLY A 59 0.18 6.12 6.40
CA GLY A 59 0.33 6.72 7.71
C GLY A 59 0.87 5.71 8.74
N PRO A 60 1.84 6.10 9.58
CA PRO A 60 2.45 5.20 10.56
C PRO A 60 1.43 4.59 11.53
N PRO A 61 1.53 3.29 11.86
CA PRO A 61 0.70 2.70 12.91
C PRO A 61 0.91 3.36 14.28
N GLY A 62 -0.15 3.43 15.09
CA GLY A 62 -0.09 4.02 16.43
C GLY A 62 -0.19 5.54 16.47
N THR A 63 -0.35 6.19 15.31
CA THR A 63 -0.57 7.64 15.21
C THR A 63 -2.00 7.94 14.77
N PRO A 64 -2.47 9.21 14.85
CA PRO A 64 -3.75 9.60 14.28
C PRO A 64 -3.88 9.35 12.78
N TYR A 65 -2.77 9.09 12.09
CA TYR A 65 -2.71 8.82 10.66
C TYR A 65 -2.75 7.32 10.33
N CYS A 66 -2.89 6.47 11.35
CA CYS A 66 -2.75 5.00 11.29
C CYS A 66 -3.30 4.40 10.00
N LEU A 67 -2.38 3.94 9.14
CA LEU A 67 -2.65 3.19 7.90
C LEU A 67 -3.47 3.96 6.85
N GLY A 68 -3.68 5.27 7.01
CA GLY A 68 -4.28 6.14 5.99
C GLY A 68 -3.43 6.25 4.73
N LEU A 69 -4.05 6.47 3.58
CA LEU A 69 -3.41 6.47 2.26
C LEU A 69 -3.32 7.91 1.71
N PHE A 70 -2.24 8.61 2.05
CA PHE A 70 -2.06 10.03 1.71
C PHE A 70 -1.35 10.21 0.38
N HIS A 71 -2.00 10.85 -0.57
CA HIS A 71 -1.47 11.07 -1.92
C HIS A 71 -0.83 12.46 -2.06
N PHE A 72 0.23 12.52 -2.85
CA PHE A 72 1.00 13.73 -3.10
C PHE A 72 1.30 13.91 -4.59
N ASP A 73 1.24 15.17 -5.03
CA ASP A 73 1.69 15.65 -6.33
C ASP A 73 3.08 16.25 -6.19
N MET A 74 4.05 15.79 -6.98
CA MET A 74 5.42 16.29 -6.97
C MET A 74 5.82 16.81 -8.35
N ARG A 75 6.29 18.06 -8.42
CA ARG A 75 6.80 18.67 -9.66
C ARG A 75 8.25 19.05 -9.50
N PHE A 76 9.10 18.42 -10.31
CA PHE A 76 10.54 18.62 -10.32
C PHE A 76 10.91 19.72 -11.32
N PRO A 77 11.75 20.69 -10.95
CA PRO A 77 12.22 21.69 -11.88
C PRO A 77 13.22 21.10 -12.89
N GLN A 78 13.41 21.78 -14.03
CA GLN A 78 14.28 21.30 -15.11
C GLN A 78 15.77 21.21 -14.70
N ASP A 79 16.17 21.95 -13.68
CA ASP A 79 17.51 21.94 -13.09
C ASP A 79 17.63 21.00 -11.87
N TYR A 80 16.61 20.19 -11.55
CA TYR A 80 16.70 19.17 -10.49
C TYR A 80 17.94 18.29 -10.71
N PRO A 81 18.77 18.04 -9.68
CA PRO A 81 18.53 18.24 -8.24
C PRO A 81 19.01 19.58 -7.67
N ASN A 82 19.40 20.56 -8.48
CA ASN A 82 19.91 21.84 -7.96
C ASN A 82 18.83 22.63 -7.22
N SER A 83 17.60 22.60 -7.72
CA SER A 83 16.43 23.21 -7.09
C SER A 83 15.46 22.15 -6.56
N ALA A 84 14.78 22.48 -5.44
CA ALA A 84 13.83 21.59 -4.78
C ALA A 84 12.59 21.32 -5.64
N PRO A 85 11.95 20.13 -5.51
CA PRO A 85 10.65 19.90 -6.08
C PRO A 85 9.56 20.71 -5.36
N LYS A 86 8.47 21.00 -6.06
CA LYS A 86 7.21 21.46 -5.43
C LYS A 86 6.38 20.24 -5.05
N VAL A 87 5.88 20.19 -3.83
CA VAL A 87 5.08 19.06 -3.33
C VAL A 87 3.75 19.56 -2.78
N HIS A 88 2.66 18.89 -3.16
CA HIS A 88 1.32 19.16 -2.64
C HIS A 88 0.64 17.87 -2.18
N ILE A 89 -0.02 17.89 -1.02
CA ILE A 89 -0.95 16.82 -0.63
C ILE A 89 -2.24 16.97 -1.42
N THR A 90 -2.75 15.88 -2.01
CA THR A 90 -4.00 15.87 -2.79
C THR A 90 -5.15 15.23 -2.03
N THR A 91 -4.86 14.37 -1.05
CA THR A 91 -5.85 13.79 -0.13
C THR A 91 -6.29 14.86 0.87
N THR A 92 -7.19 15.77 0.47
CA THR A 92 -7.72 16.84 1.33
C THR A 92 -9.24 17.01 1.21
N SER A 93 -9.92 16.09 0.52
CA SER A 93 -11.37 16.12 0.26
C SER A 93 -11.82 17.48 -0.30
N GLY A 94 -11.23 17.86 -1.45
CA GLY A 94 -11.51 19.14 -2.11
C GLY A 94 -11.08 20.37 -1.32
N GLY A 95 -10.12 20.21 -0.40
CA GLY A 95 -9.62 21.29 0.46
C GLY A 95 -10.45 21.57 1.70
N SER A 96 -11.23 20.59 2.16
CA SER A 96 -11.97 20.66 3.42
C SER A 96 -11.17 20.15 4.63
N VAL A 97 -10.11 19.37 4.43
CA VAL A 97 -9.36 18.71 5.50
C VAL A 97 -7.92 19.20 5.58
N ARG A 98 -7.56 19.77 6.75
CA ARG A 98 -6.17 20.02 7.16
C ARG A 98 -5.68 18.84 7.97
N PHE A 99 -4.81 18.01 7.39
CA PHE A 99 -4.34 16.78 8.05
C PHE A 99 -3.28 17.01 9.12
N ASN A 100 -2.49 18.07 9.01
CA ASN A 100 -1.40 18.36 9.93
C ASN A 100 -1.12 19.85 9.92
N PRO A 101 -0.52 20.45 10.97
CA PRO A 101 -0.08 21.83 10.90
C PRO A 101 0.78 22.15 9.67
N ASN A 102 1.56 21.17 9.21
CA ASN A 102 2.39 21.24 8.01
C ASN A 102 1.71 20.73 6.72
N LEU A 103 0.51 20.17 6.78
CA LEU A 103 -0.25 19.62 5.64
C LEU A 103 -1.60 20.32 5.52
N TYR A 104 -1.61 21.39 4.72
CA TYR A 104 -2.73 22.33 4.63
C TYR A 104 -3.87 21.76 3.80
N ALA A 105 -5.09 22.22 4.07
CA ALA A 105 -6.26 21.85 3.28
C ALA A 105 -6.13 22.28 1.81
N THR A 106 -5.45 23.40 1.54
CA THR A 106 -5.12 23.86 0.18
C THR A 106 -4.14 22.97 -0.57
N GLY A 107 -3.58 21.95 0.08
CA GLY A 107 -2.58 21.05 -0.47
C GLY A 107 -1.13 21.46 -0.17
N LYS A 108 -0.89 22.64 0.39
CA LYS A 108 0.48 23.09 0.71
C LYS A 108 1.15 22.18 1.74
N VAL A 109 2.39 21.77 1.45
CA VAL A 109 3.27 21.02 2.37
C VAL A 109 4.37 21.96 2.89
N CYS A 110 4.49 22.08 4.21
CA CYS A 110 5.47 22.93 4.88
C CYS A 110 6.65 22.10 5.42
N LEU A 111 7.79 22.17 4.72
CA LEU A 111 9.07 21.55 5.11
C LEU A 111 10.22 22.49 4.80
N SER A 112 11.22 22.55 5.67
CA SER A 112 12.42 23.38 5.49
C SER A 112 13.21 22.96 4.24
N ILE A 113 13.32 21.65 4.01
CA ILE A 113 13.98 21.07 2.83
C ILE A 113 13.24 21.38 1.52
N LEU A 114 11.99 21.83 1.56
CA LEU A 114 11.24 22.30 0.39
C LEU A 114 11.23 23.83 0.28
N GLY A 115 11.88 24.54 1.20
CA GLY A 115 11.87 26.00 1.29
C GLY A 115 10.50 26.57 1.67
N THR A 116 9.57 25.75 2.17
CA THR A 116 8.21 26.17 2.56
C THR A 116 8.04 26.35 4.06
N TRP A 117 9.09 26.12 4.84
CA TRP A 117 9.15 26.31 6.28
C TRP A 117 10.48 26.93 6.70
N ARG A 118 10.51 27.55 7.89
CA ARG A 118 11.74 28.07 8.48
C ARG A 118 12.68 26.93 8.86
N ALA A 119 13.97 27.12 8.60
CA ALA A 119 15.05 26.26 9.08
C ALA A 119 15.71 26.93 10.30
N GLU A 120 16.14 26.16 11.28
CA GLU A 120 16.95 26.67 12.40
C GLU A 120 18.39 26.91 11.94
N ASN A 121 18.90 26.06 11.05
CA ASN A 121 20.23 26.15 10.45
C ASN A 121 20.20 25.97 8.93
N SER A 122 21.14 26.56 8.21
CA SER A 122 21.20 26.46 6.73
C SER A 122 21.35 25.04 6.20
N GLY A 123 21.80 24.09 7.03
CA GLY A 123 21.90 22.66 6.69
C GLY A 123 20.54 21.95 6.58
N GLU A 124 19.46 22.54 7.06
CA GLU A 124 18.09 21.99 7.02
C GLU A 124 17.29 22.45 5.79
N MET A 125 17.92 23.25 4.92
CA MET A 125 17.36 23.70 3.65
C MET A 125 17.66 22.69 2.53
N TRP A 126 17.02 22.87 1.36
CA TRP A 126 17.27 22.05 0.18
C TRP A 126 18.75 22.02 -0.20
N SER A 127 19.24 20.84 -0.55
CA SER A 127 20.54 20.64 -1.19
C SER A 127 20.45 19.44 -2.15
N ALA A 128 21.30 19.42 -3.18
CA ALA A 128 21.25 18.40 -4.23
C ALA A 128 21.58 16.96 -3.77
N VAL A 129 22.00 16.79 -2.51
CA VAL A 129 22.17 15.48 -1.86
C VAL A 129 20.84 14.88 -1.42
N GLN A 130 19.81 15.71 -1.18
CA GLN A 130 18.46 15.24 -0.89
C GLN A 130 17.91 14.47 -2.10
N SER A 131 17.06 13.49 -1.80
CA SER A 131 16.43 12.56 -2.73
C SER A 131 14.92 12.59 -2.60
N VAL A 132 14.20 12.01 -3.56
CA VAL A 132 12.74 11.82 -3.50
C VAL A 132 12.39 11.03 -2.23
N SER A 133 13.13 9.96 -1.94
CA SER A 133 12.97 9.19 -0.71
C SER A 133 13.14 10.04 0.55
N SER A 134 14.16 10.89 0.63
CA SER A 134 14.39 11.75 1.81
C SER A 134 13.27 12.77 2.02
N VAL A 135 12.71 13.32 0.93
CA VAL A 135 11.56 14.24 0.99
C VAL A 135 10.33 13.50 1.52
N LEU A 136 10.02 12.32 0.96
CA LEU A 136 8.85 11.55 1.37
C LEU A 136 8.97 11.00 2.81
N MET A 137 10.17 10.59 3.23
CA MET A 137 10.44 10.22 4.63
C MET A 137 10.25 11.41 5.58
N SER A 138 10.68 12.61 5.17
CA SER A 138 10.46 13.84 5.95
C SER A 138 8.99 14.24 6.03
N ILE A 139 8.18 13.91 5.01
CA ILE A 139 6.73 14.09 5.08
C ILE A 139 6.11 13.05 6.01
N GLN A 140 6.54 11.78 5.92
CA GLN A 140 6.01 10.72 6.79
C GLN A 140 6.34 10.97 8.27
N SER A 141 7.50 11.56 8.60
CA SER A 141 7.85 11.89 9.98
C SER A 141 6.96 12.96 10.62
N LEU A 142 6.29 13.79 9.82
CA LEU A 142 5.26 14.72 10.32
C LEU A 142 4.01 13.98 10.84
N LEU A 143 3.80 12.73 10.41
CA LEU A 143 2.63 11.91 10.71
C LEU A 143 2.79 11.12 12.02
N HIS A 144 3.36 11.74 13.06
CA HIS A 144 3.59 11.12 14.36
C HIS A 144 2.35 11.21 15.28
N ASP A 145 2.49 10.71 16.52
CA ASP A 145 1.42 10.52 17.52
C ASP A 145 0.95 11.81 18.22
N ALA A 146 1.67 12.92 18.07
CA ALA A 146 1.35 14.20 18.70
C ALA A 146 1.41 15.38 17.71
N PRO A 147 0.70 15.30 16.56
CA PRO A 147 0.78 16.30 15.48
C PRO A 147 0.28 17.69 15.88
N TYR A 148 -0.39 17.82 17.02
CA TYR A 148 -0.73 19.11 17.62
C TYR A 148 0.51 19.99 17.82
N HIS A 149 1.63 19.39 18.24
CA HIS A 149 2.87 20.11 18.55
C HIS A 149 3.70 20.51 17.33
N ASN A 150 3.24 20.18 16.13
CA ASN A 150 3.83 20.70 14.89
C ASN A 150 3.45 22.16 14.63
N GLU A 151 2.43 22.69 15.31
CA GLU A 151 2.02 24.09 15.16
C GLU A 151 2.98 25.02 15.92
N PRO A 152 3.50 26.09 15.27
CA PRO A 152 4.30 27.09 15.95
C PRO A 152 3.63 27.67 17.19
N SER A 153 4.40 27.84 18.26
CA SER A 153 3.96 28.30 19.58
C SER A 153 3.18 27.26 20.40
N PHE A 154 2.97 26.06 19.86
CA PHE A 154 2.33 24.93 20.56
C PHE A 154 3.28 23.73 20.66
N GLU A 155 4.59 23.93 20.50
CA GLU A 155 5.61 22.87 20.50
C GLU A 155 5.74 22.18 21.87
N LYS A 156 5.37 22.88 22.95
CA LYS A 156 5.38 22.36 24.32
C LYS A 156 3.95 22.30 24.85
N ASP A 157 3.68 21.29 25.66
CA ASP A 157 2.44 21.20 26.40
C ASP A 157 2.49 22.15 27.61
N ASP A 158 1.76 23.26 27.52
CA ASP A 158 1.56 24.23 28.59
C ASP A 158 0.18 24.06 29.27
N GLY A 159 -0.55 22.99 28.94
CA GLY A 159 -1.89 22.72 29.43
C GLY A 159 -2.99 23.57 28.80
N SER A 160 -2.69 24.46 27.84
CA SER A 160 -3.68 25.29 27.15
C SER A 160 -4.38 24.56 25.99
N GLY A 161 -3.79 23.46 25.53
CA GLY A 161 -4.24 22.67 24.39
C GLY A 161 -5.12 21.47 24.73
N ASP A 162 -5.51 20.74 23.69
CA ASP A 162 -6.16 19.42 23.80
C ASP A 162 -5.60 18.50 22.68
N PRO A 163 -4.33 18.06 22.78
CA PRO A 163 -3.69 17.24 21.75
C PRO A 163 -4.46 15.96 21.45
N GLN A 164 -5.04 15.35 22.47
CA GLN A 164 -5.82 14.12 22.32
C GLN A 164 -7.08 14.35 21.49
N ARG A 165 -7.80 15.46 21.71
CA ARG A 165 -8.97 15.77 20.88
C ARG A 165 -8.58 16.14 19.45
N TYR A 166 -7.43 16.78 19.24
CA TYR A 166 -6.89 16.96 17.89
C TYR A 166 -6.59 15.62 17.22
N ASN A 167 -5.96 14.67 17.94
CA ASN A 167 -5.71 13.31 17.47
C ASN A 167 -7.00 12.60 17.04
N HIS A 168 -8.08 12.73 17.82
CA HIS A 168 -9.37 12.14 17.45
C HIS A 168 -9.92 12.74 16.15
N LYS A 169 -9.83 14.06 15.96
CA LYS A 169 -10.22 14.71 14.70
C LYS A 169 -9.40 14.18 13.52
N ILE A 170 -8.08 14.10 13.66
CA ILE A 170 -7.20 13.63 12.59
C ILE A 170 -7.45 12.16 12.26
N LEU A 171 -7.67 11.30 13.26
CA LEU A 171 -7.98 9.89 13.01
C LEU A 171 -9.33 9.72 12.31
N HIS A 172 -10.34 10.47 12.72
CA HIS A 172 -11.63 10.47 12.03
C HIS A 172 -11.48 10.82 10.55
N GLU A 173 -10.79 11.93 10.25
CA GLU A 173 -10.57 12.38 8.88
C GLU A 173 -9.64 11.45 8.08
N THR A 174 -8.70 10.79 8.76
CA THR A 174 -7.85 9.77 8.16
C THR A 174 -8.69 8.60 7.65
N LEU A 175 -9.61 8.08 8.46
CA LEU A 175 -10.48 6.98 8.02
C LEU A 175 -11.52 7.47 6.99
N ARG A 176 -12.10 8.65 7.20
CA ARG A 176 -13.14 9.19 6.30
C ARG A 176 -12.62 9.51 4.91
N VAL A 177 -11.47 10.19 4.82
CA VAL A 177 -10.91 10.74 3.59
C VAL A 177 -9.71 9.90 3.13
N GLY A 178 -8.73 9.72 4.01
CA GLY A 178 -7.50 8.98 3.71
C GLY A 178 -7.71 7.48 3.44
N VAL A 179 -8.84 6.91 3.84
CA VAL A 179 -9.20 5.50 3.56
C VAL A 179 -10.46 5.41 2.72
N CYS A 180 -11.62 5.84 3.23
CA CYS A 180 -12.89 5.59 2.54
C CYS A 180 -12.99 6.31 1.18
N GLU A 181 -12.75 7.63 1.11
CA GLU A 181 -12.84 8.37 -0.18
C GLU A 181 -11.80 7.84 -1.17
N VAL A 182 -10.55 7.65 -0.74
CA VAL A 182 -9.48 7.07 -1.58
C VAL A 182 -9.90 5.71 -2.16
N MET A 183 -10.57 4.86 -1.37
CA MET A 183 -11.00 3.54 -1.81
C MET A 183 -12.27 3.57 -2.65
N GLU A 184 -13.23 4.44 -2.34
CA GLU A 184 -14.42 4.68 -3.19
C GLU A 184 -13.96 5.07 -4.59
N GLU A 185 -13.06 6.04 -4.70
CA GLU A 185 -12.45 6.45 -5.98
C GLU A 185 -11.70 5.28 -6.64
N THR A 186 -10.95 4.47 -5.88
CA THR A 186 -10.22 3.30 -6.40
C THR A 186 -11.17 2.25 -7.02
N LEU A 187 -12.36 2.09 -6.45
CA LEU A 187 -13.37 1.14 -6.93
C LEU A 187 -14.22 1.72 -8.07
N GLU A 188 -14.51 3.02 -8.03
CA GLU A 188 -15.28 3.75 -9.04
C GLU A 188 -14.49 4.06 -10.32
N ALA A 189 -13.16 4.11 -10.25
CA ALA A 189 -12.25 4.40 -11.38
C ALA A 189 -12.31 3.41 -12.57
N ARG A 190 -13.29 2.51 -12.62
CA ARG A 190 -13.77 1.92 -13.89
C ARG A 190 -14.46 2.96 -14.79
N THR A 191 -14.66 4.19 -14.34
CA THR A 191 -15.29 5.27 -15.11
C THR A 191 -14.57 6.62 -14.88
N ILE A 192 -13.73 7.01 -15.85
CA ILE A 192 -13.28 8.39 -16.14
C ILE A 192 -12.35 9.08 -15.12
N SER A 193 -11.15 9.39 -15.63
CA SER A 193 -10.12 10.27 -15.08
C SER A 193 -10.59 11.74 -15.00
N ALA A 194 -11.43 12.08 -14.01
CA ALA A 194 -11.88 13.46 -13.78
C ALA A 194 -11.45 14.05 -12.42
N ASN A 195 -11.23 13.22 -11.39
CA ASN A 195 -11.02 13.71 -10.02
C ASN A 195 -9.56 13.70 -9.54
N GLY A 196 -8.58 13.67 -10.44
CA GLY A 196 -7.18 13.90 -10.08
C GLY A 196 -6.50 12.79 -9.27
N VAL A 197 -7.16 11.64 -9.10
CA VAL A 197 -6.56 10.41 -8.59
C VAL A 197 -6.00 9.60 -9.76
N CYS A 198 -4.69 9.43 -9.73
CA CYS A 198 -3.96 8.66 -10.74
C CYS A 198 -4.38 7.18 -10.67
N PRO A 199 -4.52 6.46 -11.80
CA PRO A 199 -4.55 5.00 -11.82
C PRO A 199 -3.34 4.36 -11.11
N ALA A 200 -2.25 5.13 -10.96
CA ALA A 200 -1.13 4.80 -10.09
C ALA A 200 -1.62 4.33 -8.70
N PHE A 201 -0.98 3.30 -8.18
CA PHE A 201 -1.29 2.69 -6.89
C PHE A 201 -2.65 1.98 -6.80
N ALA A 202 -3.48 1.85 -7.84
CA ALA A 202 -4.80 1.20 -7.72
C ALA A 202 -4.71 -0.23 -7.15
N HIS A 203 -3.80 -1.07 -7.67
CA HIS A 203 -3.55 -2.40 -7.12
C HIS A 203 -3.02 -2.33 -5.68
N THR A 204 -2.03 -1.47 -5.43
CA THR A 204 -1.45 -1.26 -4.10
C THR A 204 -2.51 -0.89 -3.06
N ARG A 205 -3.40 0.07 -3.36
CA ARG A 205 -4.49 0.49 -2.49
C ARG A 205 -5.45 -0.65 -2.17
N ARG A 206 -5.84 -1.44 -3.17
CA ARG A 206 -6.69 -2.63 -3.00
C ARG A 206 -6.03 -3.67 -2.07
N GLN A 207 -4.74 -3.93 -2.26
CA GLN A 207 -4.00 -4.86 -1.42
C GLN A 207 -3.86 -4.36 0.02
N LEU A 208 -3.44 -3.11 0.22
CA LEU A 208 -3.32 -2.52 1.56
C LEU A 208 -4.66 -2.46 2.28
N PHE A 209 -5.73 -2.03 1.61
CA PHE A 209 -7.07 -2.00 2.21
C PHE A 209 -7.54 -3.40 2.60
N ASN A 210 -7.33 -4.40 1.74
CA ASN A 210 -7.65 -5.79 2.04
C ASN A 210 -6.92 -6.28 3.31
N MET A 211 -5.62 -5.99 3.42
CA MET A 211 -4.78 -6.37 4.55
C MET A 211 -5.19 -5.66 5.85
N TYR A 212 -5.48 -4.35 5.79
CA TYR A 212 -5.70 -3.49 6.94
C TYR A 212 -7.17 -3.34 7.38
N HIS A 213 -8.13 -3.91 6.66
CA HIS A 213 -9.56 -3.60 6.87
C HIS A 213 -10.03 -3.79 8.33
N GLU A 214 -9.59 -4.85 9.03
CA GLU A 214 -9.97 -5.11 10.42
C GLU A 214 -9.39 -4.06 11.38
N ARG A 215 -8.22 -3.48 11.05
CA ARG A 215 -7.61 -2.39 11.82
C ARG A 215 -8.48 -1.15 11.77
N TYR A 216 -8.96 -0.77 10.57
CA TYR A 216 -9.83 0.40 10.41
C TYR A 216 -11.14 0.24 11.20
N LEU A 217 -11.75 -0.96 11.16
CA LEU A 217 -12.96 -1.25 11.93
C LEU A 217 -12.72 -1.16 13.44
N SER A 218 -11.60 -1.70 13.91
CA SER A 218 -11.21 -1.65 15.33
C SER A 218 -10.99 -0.22 15.83
N GLU A 219 -10.39 0.67 15.03
CA GLU A 219 -10.24 2.08 15.40
C GLU A 219 -11.58 2.81 15.48
N CYS A 220 -12.52 2.54 14.55
CA CYS A 220 -13.88 3.08 14.63
C CYS A 220 -14.60 2.65 15.90
N GLU A 221 -14.48 1.37 16.28
CA GLU A 221 -15.11 0.83 17.49
C GLU A 221 -14.48 1.37 18.76
N ARG A 222 -13.14 1.50 18.79
CA ARG A 222 -12.41 2.03 19.93
C ARG A 222 -12.82 3.48 20.25
N LEU A 223 -13.07 4.30 19.24
CA LEU A 223 -13.39 5.72 19.42
C LEU A 223 -14.88 6.05 19.43
N SER A 224 -15.77 5.15 18.99
CA SER A 224 -17.22 5.44 18.98
C SER A 224 -17.78 5.71 20.38
N ASP A 225 -17.19 5.10 21.40
CA ASP A 225 -17.60 5.22 22.81
C ASP A 225 -16.76 6.21 23.61
N GLU A 226 -15.72 6.77 23.01
CA GLU A 226 -14.81 7.72 23.66
C GLU A 226 -15.53 9.06 23.89
N ALA A 227 -15.65 9.50 25.14
CA ALA A 227 -16.45 10.69 25.49
C ALA A 227 -16.03 11.96 24.75
N SER A 228 -14.74 12.08 24.41
CA SER A 228 -14.15 13.23 23.70
C SER A 228 -14.32 13.17 22.17
N ALA A 229 -14.79 12.04 21.62
CA ALA A 229 -14.95 11.79 20.20
C ALA A 229 -16.24 11.05 19.84
N LYS A 230 -17.25 11.10 20.72
CA LYS A 230 -18.51 10.35 20.56
C LYS A 230 -19.16 10.62 19.20
N ASP A 231 -19.74 9.58 18.62
CA ASP A 231 -20.46 9.67 17.35
C ASP A 231 -21.54 10.79 17.37
N GLY A 232 -21.57 11.60 16.32
CA GLY A 232 -22.42 12.78 16.18
C GLY A 232 -21.91 14.06 16.88
N ALA A 233 -20.89 13.98 17.74
CA ALA A 233 -20.35 15.17 18.41
C ALA A 233 -19.60 16.08 17.42
N ALA A 234 -19.72 17.40 17.60
CA ALA A 234 -19.00 18.37 16.79
C ALA A 234 -17.49 18.39 17.09
N PHE A 235 -16.68 18.63 16.07
CA PHE A 235 -15.26 18.88 16.23
C PHE A 235 -15.04 20.14 17.07
N LYS A 236 -14.23 20.02 18.12
CA LYS A 236 -13.76 21.20 18.85
C LYS A 236 -12.72 21.92 17.99
N MET A 237 -12.83 23.24 17.94
CA MET A 237 -11.81 24.09 17.35
C MET A 237 -10.59 24.12 18.26
N MET A 238 -9.40 23.88 17.72
CA MET A 238 -8.15 24.03 18.47
C MET A 238 -7.77 25.53 18.58
N PRO A 239 -6.99 25.94 19.58
CA PRO A 239 -6.63 27.36 19.77
C PRO A 239 -5.96 28.02 18.56
N PHE A 240 -5.23 27.25 17.74
CA PHE A 240 -4.57 27.72 16.52
C PHE A 240 -5.47 27.66 15.27
N GLU A 241 -6.64 27.03 15.35
CA GLU A 241 -7.59 26.99 14.24
C GLU A 241 -8.39 28.30 14.18
N CYS A 242 -8.54 28.86 12.99
CA CYS A 242 -9.31 30.07 12.74
C CYS A 242 -10.16 29.91 11.46
N SER A 243 -10.94 30.92 11.08
CA SER A 243 -11.83 30.84 9.92
C SER A 243 -11.14 30.50 8.61
N SER A 244 -9.85 30.83 8.46
CA SER A 244 -9.04 30.52 7.26
C SER A 244 -8.22 29.24 7.35
N ASN A 245 -8.18 28.57 8.51
CA ASN A 245 -7.32 27.40 8.76
C ASN A 245 -7.95 26.35 9.71
N GLY A 246 -9.28 26.34 9.80
CA GLY A 246 -10.02 25.49 10.71
C GLY A 246 -10.52 24.20 10.04
N MET A 247 -10.73 23.17 10.86
CA MET A 247 -11.36 21.93 10.43
C MET A 247 -12.65 21.71 11.24
N SER A 248 -13.79 21.99 10.60
CA SER A 248 -15.12 21.84 11.18
C SER A 248 -15.80 20.56 10.70
N GLY A 249 -16.75 20.06 11.47
CA GLY A 249 -17.43 18.81 11.16
C GLY A 249 -17.97 18.14 12.42
N THR A 250 -18.44 16.91 12.27
CA THR A 250 -18.90 16.05 13.35
C THR A 250 -18.27 14.67 13.22
N PHE A 251 -18.03 13.99 14.34
CA PHE A 251 -17.66 12.59 14.33
C PHE A 251 -18.81 11.75 13.75
N GLY A 252 -18.46 10.83 12.86
CA GLY A 252 -19.37 9.97 12.09
C GLY A 252 -18.82 8.55 11.98
N TRP A 253 -18.34 7.97 13.08
CA TRP A 253 -17.74 6.65 13.16
C TRP A 253 -18.66 5.54 12.64
N ALA A 254 -19.96 5.59 12.95
CA ALA A 254 -20.92 4.60 12.45
C ALA A 254 -21.01 4.64 10.92
N LYS A 255 -21.02 5.85 10.35
CA LYS A 255 -21.03 6.06 8.89
C LYS A 255 -19.73 5.59 8.24
N ILE A 256 -18.58 5.89 8.84
CA ILE A 256 -17.27 5.42 8.37
C ILE A 256 -17.22 3.88 8.41
N LYS A 257 -17.62 3.27 9.52
CA LYS A 257 -17.68 1.81 9.67
C LYS A 257 -18.56 1.17 8.58
N ALA A 258 -19.74 1.71 8.32
CA ALA A 258 -20.62 1.23 7.26
C ALA A 258 -19.96 1.33 5.86
N ARG A 259 -19.26 2.43 5.57
CA ARG A 259 -18.51 2.60 4.32
C ARG A 259 -17.38 1.58 4.19
N LEU A 260 -16.58 1.38 5.24
CA LEU A 260 -15.49 0.39 5.27
C LEU A 260 -16.01 -1.03 5.00
N LEU A 261 -17.12 -1.42 5.63
CA LEU A 261 -17.75 -2.73 5.39
C LEU A 261 -18.21 -2.90 3.94
N LYS A 262 -18.89 -1.88 3.38
CA LYS A 262 -19.34 -1.88 1.97
C LYS A 262 -18.17 -1.95 0.98
N LEU A 263 -17.09 -1.22 1.25
CA LEU A 263 -15.87 -1.25 0.44
C LEU A 263 -15.21 -2.63 0.47
N HIS A 264 -15.14 -3.24 1.65
CA HIS A 264 -14.64 -4.60 1.80
C HIS A 264 -15.51 -5.60 1.05
N GLU A 265 -16.83 -5.55 1.19
CA GLU A 265 -17.78 -6.40 0.46
C GLU A 265 -17.61 -6.27 -1.06
N SER A 266 -17.48 -5.04 -1.57
CA SER A 266 -17.22 -4.79 -3.00
C SER A 266 -15.95 -5.48 -3.50
N LEU A 267 -14.86 -5.43 -2.73
CA LEU A 267 -13.63 -6.15 -3.07
C LEU A 267 -13.79 -7.67 -3.07
N ARG A 268 -14.61 -8.23 -2.16
CA ARG A 268 -14.88 -9.68 -2.15
C ARG A 268 -15.76 -10.10 -3.31
N ALA A 269 -16.77 -9.31 -3.63
CA ALA A 269 -17.64 -9.55 -4.79
C ALA A 269 -16.86 -9.51 -6.12
N GLU A 270 -15.84 -8.66 -6.21
CA GLU A 270 -14.93 -8.62 -7.37
C GLU A 270 -14.13 -9.92 -7.51
N ILE A 271 -13.54 -10.42 -6.42
CA ILE A 271 -12.82 -11.71 -6.41
C ILE A 271 -13.77 -12.86 -6.80
N GLU A 272 -15.00 -12.87 -6.28
CA GLU A 272 -16.00 -13.88 -6.64
C GLU A 272 -16.41 -13.80 -8.12
N THR A 273 -16.39 -12.60 -8.69
CA THR A 273 -16.61 -12.42 -10.12
C THR A 273 -15.47 -13.03 -10.94
N TRP A 274 -14.22 -12.87 -10.51
CA TRP A 274 -13.07 -13.53 -11.14
C TRP A 274 -13.21 -15.05 -11.12
N ARG A 275 -13.68 -15.64 -10.00
CA ARG A 275 -13.93 -17.08 -9.91
C ARG A 275 -14.95 -17.57 -10.92
N ARG A 276 -16.11 -16.93 -10.98
CA ARG A 276 -17.19 -17.32 -11.91
C ARG A 276 -16.72 -17.22 -13.36
N GLN A 277 -16.01 -16.15 -13.71
CA GLN A 277 -15.43 -15.98 -15.05
C GLN A 277 -14.39 -17.06 -15.36
N GLY A 278 -13.46 -17.33 -14.43
CA GLY A 278 -12.43 -18.35 -14.59
C GLY A 278 -13.01 -19.76 -14.76
N ALA A 279 -14.04 -20.12 -14.00
CA ALA A 279 -14.71 -21.42 -14.12
C ALA A 279 -15.38 -21.57 -15.49
N GLU A 280 -16.14 -20.55 -15.92
CA GLU A 280 -16.81 -20.59 -17.22
C GLU A 280 -15.80 -20.66 -18.36
N GLN A 281 -14.74 -19.87 -18.29
CA GLN A 281 -13.68 -19.86 -19.29
C GLN A 281 -12.90 -21.19 -19.34
N THR A 282 -12.65 -21.82 -18.19
CA THR A 282 -12.01 -23.15 -18.11
C THR A 282 -12.90 -24.20 -18.76
N ARG A 283 -14.21 -24.15 -18.51
CA ARG A 283 -15.21 -25.04 -19.11
C ARG A 283 -15.26 -24.89 -20.64
N LEU A 284 -15.33 -23.66 -21.14
CA LEU A 284 -15.37 -23.36 -22.57
C LEU A 284 -14.10 -23.85 -23.29
N LEU A 285 -12.92 -23.58 -22.73
CA LEU A 285 -11.66 -24.01 -23.32
C LEU A 285 -11.58 -25.53 -23.49
N ARG A 286 -12.02 -26.28 -22.48
CA ARG A 286 -12.02 -27.76 -22.54
C ARG A 286 -13.04 -28.32 -23.52
N ALA A 287 -14.15 -27.63 -23.72
CA ALA A 287 -15.18 -28.04 -24.66
C ALA A 287 -14.78 -27.77 -26.12
N SER A 288 -14.22 -26.60 -26.42
CA SER A 288 -13.95 -26.17 -27.80
C SER A 288 -12.65 -26.70 -28.39
N HIS A 289 -11.65 -27.05 -27.56
CA HIS A 289 -10.25 -27.25 -27.98
C HIS A 289 -9.68 -26.05 -28.77
N ASP A 290 -10.36 -24.90 -28.74
CA ASP A 290 -10.00 -23.70 -29.48
C ASP A 290 -9.19 -22.77 -28.59
N ALA A 291 -7.89 -22.71 -28.86
CA ALA A 291 -6.95 -21.91 -28.10
C ALA A 291 -7.10 -20.40 -28.34
N SER A 292 -7.96 -19.96 -29.27
CA SER A 292 -8.10 -18.56 -29.65
C SER A 292 -8.98 -17.73 -28.71
N VAL A 293 -9.66 -18.35 -27.74
CA VAL A 293 -10.78 -17.70 -27.01
C VAL A 293 -10.38 -17.11 -25.64
N ASN A 294 -9.21 -17.38 -25.06
CA ASN A 294 -8.91 -16.77 -23.75
C ASN A 294 -7.43 -16.69 -23.34
N SER A 295 -6.87 -15.48 -23.24
CA SER A 295 -5.46 -15.28 -22.90
C SER A 295 -5.10 -15.68 -21.47
N CYS A 296 -5.94 -15.35 -20.47
CA CYS A 296 -5.58 -15.55 -19.06
C CYS A 296 -5.59 -17.02 -18.63
N VAL A 297 -6.68 -17.76 -18.89
CA VAL A 297 -6.73 -19.19 -18.55
C VAL A 297 -5.62 -19.98 -19.25
N HIS A 298 -5.36 -19.73 -20.53
CA HIS A 298 -4.23 -20.35 -21.22
C HIS A 298 -2.89 -19.99 -20.59
N TYR A 299 -2.70 -18.71 -20.26
CA TYR A 299 -1.48 -18.25 -19.62
C TYR A 299 -1.27 -18.94 -18.26
N LEU A 300 -2.32 -19.08 -17.45
CA LEU A 300 -2.25 -19.76 -16.16
C LEU A 300 -1.93 -21.25 -16.30
N LEU A 301 -2.53 -21.96 -17.26
CA LEU A 301 -2.17 -23.35 -17.54
C LEU A 301 -0.68 -23.50 -17.92
N GLN A 302 -0.12 -22.55 -18.67
CA GLN A 302 1.32 -22.52 -18.93
C GLN A 302 2.14 -22.21 -17.66
N GLN A 303 1.65 -21.30 -16.80
CA GLN A 303 2.29 -21.03 -15.51
C GLN A 303 2.25 -22.23 -14.58
N GLU A 304 1.23 -23.10 -14.66
CA GLU A 304 1.13 -24.31 -13.85
C GLU A 304 2.26 -25.30 -14.18
N GLU A 305 2.58 -25.48 -15.46
CA GLU A 305 3.72 -26.30 -15.87
C GLU A 305 5.06 -25.69 -15.46
N ARG A 306 5.16 -24.35 -15.49
CA ARG A 306 6.37 -23.64 -15.06
C ARG A 306 6.59 -23.75 -13.56
N ILE A 307 5.56 -23.50 -12.74
CA ILE A 307 5.69 -23.46 -11.29
C ILE A 307 6.12 -24.81 -10.72
N LYS A 308 5.76 -25.94 -11.37
CA LYS A 308 6.19 -27.30 -10.96
C LYS A 308 7.71 -27.45 -10.81
N ARG A 309 8.51 -26.63 -11.50
CA ARG A 309 9.98 -26.63 -11.44
C ARG A 309 10.55 -25.55 -10.51
N GLU A 310 9.70 -24.64 -10.04
CA GLU A 310 10.06 -23.46 -9.24
C GLU A 310 9.34 -23.47 -7.87
N ILE A 311 8.68 -24.57 -7.49
CA ILE A 311 8.01 -24.70 -6.18
C ILE A 311 9.07 -24.58 -5.09
N PRO A 312 8.93 -23.65 -4.13
CA PRO A 312 9.84 -23.57 -2.99
C PRO A 312 9.79 -24.84 -2.14
N GLU A 313 10.90 -25.17 -1.47
CA GLU A 313 10.93 -26.27 -0.52
C GLU A 313 9.88 -26.08 0.59
N GLY A 314 9.25 -27.18 1.01
CA GLY A 314 8.20 -27.13 2.02
C GLY A 314 6.86 -26.61 1.50
N ALA A 315 6.61 -26.65 0.19
CA ALA A 315 5.31 -26.28 -0.38
C ALA A 315 4.84 -27.21 -1.50
N SER A 316 3.53 -27.22 -1.73
CA SER A 316 2.88 -27.73 -2.94
C SER A 316 1.91 -26.68 -3.48
N ILE A 317 1.62 -26.71 -4.78
CA ILE A 317 0.62 -25.84 -5.41
C ILE A 317 0.07 -26.50 -6.68
N GLY A 318 -1.21 -26.28 -6.96
CA GLY A 318 -1.86 -26.71 -8.20
C GLY A 318 -3.12 -25.91 -8.50
N ALA A 319 -3.50 -25.88 -9.78
CA ALA A 319 -4.76 -25.28 -10.21
C ALA A 319 -5.95 -26.19 -9.89
N ASP A 320 -7.11 -25.61 -9.59
CA ASP A 320 -8.35 -26.35 -9.50
C ASP A 320 -8.72 -26.90 -10.89
N PRO A 321 -8.92 -28.21 -11.04
CA PRO A 321 -9.36 -28.78 -12.30
C PRO A 321 -10.66 -28.15 -12.81
N ALA A 322 -11.60 -27.71 -11.99
CA ALA A 322 -12.82 -27.05 -12.46
C ALA A 322 -12.60 -25.56 -12.82
N ASN A 323 -11.53 -24.94 -12.35
CA ASN A 323 -11.29 -23.51 -12.49
C ASN A 323 -9.79 -23.17 -12.49
N ALA A 324 -9.20 -23.00 -13.67
CA ALA A 324 -7.77 -22.70 -13.81
C ALA A 324 -7.34 -21.35 -13.19
N CYS A 325 -8.29 -20.48 -12.81
CA CYS A 325 -8.03 -19.21 -12.13
C CYS A 325 -8.05 -19.32 -10.58
N VAL A 326 -8.31 -20.51 -10.04
CA VAL A 326 -8.31 -20.76 -8.59
C VAL A 326 -7.28 -21.83 -8.29
N TRP A 327 -6.27 -21.49 -7.50
CA TRP A 327 -5.19 -22.40 -7.17
C TRP A 327 -5.15 -22.64 -5.68
N THR A 328 -4.81 -23.86 -5.29
CA THR A 328 -4.61 -24.24 -3.90
C THR A 328 -3.15 -24.60 -3.69
N ALA A 329 -2.56 -24.03 -2.65
CA ALA A 329 -1.23 -24.36 -2.17
C ALA A 329 -1.31 -24.92 -0.75
N THR A 330 -0.43 -25.87 -0.43
CA THR A 330 -0.22 -26.34 0.94
C THR A 330 1.21 -26.00 1.34
N LEU A 331 1.36 -25.31 2.46
CA LEU A 331 2.64 -24.91 3.03
C LEU A 331 2.91 -25.77 4.26
N PHE A 332 4.06 -26.42 4.28
CA PHE A 332 4.50 -27.27 5.38
C PHE A 332 5.35 -26.44 6.34
N GLY A 333 5.00 -26.51 7.62
CA GLY A 333 5.78 -25.88 8.68
C GLY A 333 7.23 -26.36 8.69
N PRO A 334 8.22 -25.46 8.57
CA PRO A 334 9.63 -25.87 8.52
C PRO A 334 10.07 -26.58 9.81
N PRO A 335 10.99 -27.56 9.72
CA PRO A 335 11.62 -28.17 10.89
C PRO A 335 12.27 -27.10 11.79
N ASP A 336 12.26 -27.34 13.10
CA ASP A 336 12.86 -26.45 14.12
C ASP A 336 12.22 -25.05 14.18
N SER A 337 11.11 -24.81 13.49
CA SER A 337 10.32 -23.58 13.59
C SER A 337 9.15 -23.74 14.57
N PRO A 338 8.53 -22.64 15.04
CA PRO A 338 7.27 -22.71 15.79
C PRO A 338 6.13 -23.40 15.04
N TRP A 339 6.26 -23.55 13.73
CA TRP A 339 5.25 -24.08 12.82
C TRP A 339 5.49 -25.55 12.45
N ASP A 340 6.57 -26.16 12.93
CA ASP A 340 7.02 -27.53 12.60
C ASP A 340 5.87 -28.55 12.64
N GLY A 341 5.74 -29.34 11.57
CA GLY A 341 4.71 -30.35 11.36
C GLY A 341 3.34 -29.82 10.91
N GLY A 342 3.14 -28.50 10.84
CA GLY A 342 1.87 -27.90 10.41
C GLY A 342 1.64 -27.99 8.89
N MET A 343 0.37 -27.99 8.47
CA MET A 343 -0.07 -28.02 7.07
C MET A 343 -1.06 -26.89 6.77
N PHE A 344 -0.58 -25.81 6.17
CA PHE A 344 -1.36 -24.59 6.00
C PHE A 344 -1.82 -24.41 4.56
N THR A 345 -3.13 -24.45 4.35
CA THR A 345 -3.73 -24.33 3.02
C THR A 345 -3.95 -22.87 2.67
N VAL A 346 -3.51 -22.49 1.48
CA VAL A 346 -3.63 -21.16 0.89
C VAL A 346 -4.40 -21.28 -0.42
N GLU A 347 -5.33 -20.37 -0.61
CA GLU A 347 -6.05 -20.18 -1.84
C GLU A 347 -5.53 -18.94 -2.57
N MET A 348 -5.30 -19.07 -3.88
CA MET A 348 -5.00 -17.96 -4.78
C MET A 348 -6.09 -17.84 -5.84
N VAL A 349 -6.59 -16.63 -6.05
CA VAL A 349 -7.57 -16.31 -7.09
C VAL A 349 -6.96 -15.32 -8.05
N PHE A 350 -6.82 -15.72 -9.31
CA PHE A 350 -6.19 -14.92 -10.33
C PHE A 350 -7.23 -14.05 -11.05
N PRO A 351 -6.96 -12.74 -11.21
CA PRO A 351 -7.84 -11.85 -11.96
C PRO A 351 -7.72 -12.11 -13.48
N PRO A 352 -8.73 -11.70 -14.28
CA PRO A 352 -8.73 -11.88 -15.74
C PRO A 352 -7.56 -11.22 -16.48
N ASP A 353 -6.92 -10.22 -15.89
CA ASP A 353 -5.78 -9.46 -16.41
C ASP A 353 -4.44 -9.85 -15.75
N PHE A 354 -4.38 -10.99 -15.04
CA PHE A 354 -3.10 -11.53 -14.57
C PHE A 354 -2.14 -11.79 -15.76
N PRO A 355 -0.85 -11.37 -15.70
CA PRO A 355 -0.09 -10.90 -14.54
C PRO A 355 0.01 -9.36 -14.39
N ASP A 356 -0.82 -8.57 -15.07
CA ASP A 356 -0.82 -7.11 -14.89
C ASP A 356 -1.43 -6.71 -13.54
N ALA A 357 -2.45 -7.45 -13.08
CA ALA A 357 -2.96 -7.39 -11.72
C ALA A 357 -2.49 -8.59 -10.86
N PRO A 358 -2.22 -8.38 -9.56
CA PRO A 358 -1.83 -9.46 -8.64
C PRO A 358 -3.00 -10.41 -8.31
N PRO A 359 -2.72 -11.67 -7.95
CA PRO A 359 -3.74 -12.56 -7.42
C PRO A 359 -4.23 -12.11 -6.04
N ALA A 360 -5.47 -12.46 -5.70
CA ALA A 360 -5.93 -12.43 -4.33
C ALA A 360 -5.44 -13.69 -3.60
N VAL A 361 -4.81 -13.52 -2.43
CA VAL A 361 -4.22 -14.62 -1.65
C VAL A 361 -4.84 -14.66 -0.25
N ARG A 362 -5.24 -15.85 0.20
CA ARG A 362 -5.85 -16.04 1.52
C ARG A 362 -5.58 -17.44 2.06
N PHE A 363 -5.18 -17.54 3.31
CA PHE A 363 -5.15 -18.79 4.06
C PHE A 363 -6.57 -19.26 4.36
N THR A 364 -6.89 -20.50 4.00
CA THR A 364 -8.13 -21.16 4.43
C THR A 364 -7.96 -21.81 5.80
N THR A 365 -6.75 -22.22 6.15
CA THR A 365 -6.39 -22.65 7.50
C THR A 365 -6.33 -21.42 8.44
N PRO A 366 -7.06 -21.40 9.57
CA PRO A 366 -7.01 -20.29 10.53
C PRO A 366 -5.65 -20.18 11.22
N LEU A 367 -5.07 -18.97 11.21
CA LEU A 367 -3.72 -18.71 11.72
C LEU A 367 -3.70 -17.61 12.77
N PHE A 368 -2.79 -17.75 13.73
CA PHE A 368 -2.44 -16.71 14.70
C PHE A 368 -1.01 -16.24 14.42
N HIS A 369 -0.87 -15.27 13.51
CA HIS A 369 0.41 -14.78 13.02
C HIS A 369 0.40 -13.24 12.92
N PRO A 370 1.45 -12.50 13.33
CA PRO A 370 1.46 -11.03 13.30
C PRO A 370 1.13 -10.42 11.92
N GLN A 371 1.56 -11.09 10.85
CA GLN A 371 1.44 -10.63 9.46
C GLN A 371 0.31 -11.33 8.67
N ILE A 372 -0.66 -11.97 9.35
CA ILE A 372 -1.85 -12.58 8.72
C ILE A 372 -3.10 -12.15 9.50
N ASN A 373 -4.02 -11.46 8.84
CA ASN A 373 -5.22 -10.94 9.49
C ASN A 373 -6.25 -12.05 9.81
N GLY A 374 -7.33 -11.70 10.52
CA GLY A 374 -8.37 -12.62 10.96
C GLY A 374 -9.14 -13.31 9.82
N GLN A 375 -9.11 -12.74 8.61
CA GLN A 375 -9.69 -13.32 7.39
C GLN A 375 -8.70 -14.24 6.64
N GLY A 376 -7.49 -14.45 7.18
CA GLY A 376 -6.45 -15.26 6.55
C GLY A 376 -5.69 -14.53 5.44
N VAL A 377 -5.86 -13.21 5.26
CA VAL A 377 -5.12 -12.45 4.25
C VAL A 377 -3.72 -12.13 4.79
N PRO A 378 -2.64 -12.55 4.11
CA PRO A 378 -1.28 -12.26 4.54
C PRO A 378 -0.79 -10.89 4.05
N TYR A 379 0.13 -10.29 4.81
CA TYR A 379 0.97 -9.20 4.29
C TYR A 379 2.06 -9.80 3.39
N LEU A 380 2.02 -9.52 2.08
CA LEU A 380 3.02 -9.94 1.12
C LEU A 380 3.53 -8.72 0.35
N ARG A 381 4.81 -8.39 0.52
CA ARG A 381 5.45 -7.24 -0.15
C ARG A 381 5.30 -7.34 -1.67
N CYS A 382 5.41 -8.53 -2.25
CA CYS A 382 5.31 -8.70 -3.70
C CYS A 382 3.93 -8.31 -4.25
N LEU A 383 2.86 -8.49 -3.48
CA LEU A 383 1.51 -8.09 -3.90
C LEU A 383 1.32 -6.57 -3.79
N VAL A 384 1.86 -5.96 -2.74
CA VAL A 384 1.81 -4.51 -2.52
C VAL A 384 2.61 -3.76 -3.60
N MET A 385 3.77 -4.31 -3.99
CA MET A 385 4.68 -3.75 -4.99
C MET A 385 4.41 -4.26 -6.41
N TRP A 386 3.33 -5.01 -6.65
CA TRP A 386 3.13 -5.74 -7.89
C TRP A 386 3.29 -4.87 -9.14
N THR A 387 2.64 -3.71 -9.17
CA THR A 387 2.68 -2.76 -10.31
C THR A 387 4.09 -2.19 -10.57
N TYR A 388 4.94 -2.13 -9.54
CA TYR A 388 6.30 -1.59 -9.58
C TYR A 388 7.34 -2.66 -9.88
N ALA A 389 7.00 -3.92 -9.66
CA ALA A 389 7.91 -5.03 -9.76
C ALA A 389 8.26 -5.31 -11.24
N GLU A 390 9.52 -5.65 -11.48
CA GLU A 390 9.93 -6.06 -12.82
C GLU A 390 9.10 -7.28 -13.27
N PRO A 391 8.83 -7.46 -14.59
CA PRO A 391 8.05 -8.60 -15.07
C PRO A 391 8.54 -9.97 -14.58
N LYS A 392 9.85 -10.12 -14.35
CA LYS A 392 10.47 -11.35 -13.82
C LYS A 392 10.10 -11.64 -12.35
N GLU A 393 9.66 -10.63 -11.61
CA GLU A 393 9.30 -10.70 -10.19
C GLU A 393 7.80 -10.89 -9.99
N ARG A 394 6.97 -10.49 -10.96
CA ARG A 394 5.51 -10.68 -11.02
C ARG A 394 5.13 -12.12 -11.35
N THR A 395 5.54 -13.06 -10.50
CA THR A 395 5.37 -14.51 -10.73
C THR A 395 4.75 -15.22 -9.53
N ILE A 396 4.12 -16.36 -9.80
CA ILE A 396 3.55 -17.25 -8.77
C ILE A 396 4.65 -17.76 -7.83
N ALA A 397 5.84 -18.03 -8.36
CA ALA A 397 7.01 -18.44 -7.56
C ALA A 397 7.45 -17.36 -6.56
N THR A 398 7.39 -16.07 -6.92
CA THR A 398 7.67 -14.98 -5.98
C THR A 398 6.65 -14.92 -4.85
N VAL A 399 5.36 -15.10 -5.16
CA VAL A 399 4.28 -15.15 -4.15
C VAL A 399 4.50 -16.35 -3.22
N MET A 400 4.76 -17.53 -3.77
CA MET A 400 5.02 -18.76 -3.00
C MET A 400 6.23 -18.64 -2.08
N ARG A 401 7.33 -18.03 -2.53
CA ARG A 401 8.51 -17.81 -1.68
C ARG A 401 8.21 -16.91 -0.48
N GLN A 402 7.44 -15.84 -0.67
CA GLN A 402 7.05 -14.97 0.45
C GLN A 402 6.07 -15.68 1.40
N LEU A 403 5.17 -16.50 0.88
CA LEU A 403 4.27 -17.31 1.69
C LEU A 403 5.01 -18.32 2.57
N VAL A 404 5.98 -19.07 2.03
CA VAL A 404 6.84 -19.96 2.82
C VAL A 404 7.67 -19.15 3.83
N GLY A 405 8.15 -17.98 3.44
CA GLY A 405 8.90 -17.06 4.30
C GLY A 405 8.15 -16.62 5.55
N LEU A 406 6.80 -16.60 5.56
CA LEU A 406 5.99 -16.30 6.75
C LEU A 406 6.18 -17.32 7.88
N PHE A 407 6.58 -18.55 7.55
CA PHE A 407 6.80 -19.61 8.55
C PHE A 407 8.28 -19.93 8.76
N ALA A 408 9.12 -19.64 7.77
CA ALA A 408 10.56 -19.89 7.81
C ALA A 408 11.37 -18.79 8.52
N HIS A 409 10.80 -17.59 8.68
CA HIS A 409 11.50 -16.44 9.27
C HIS A 409 10.69 -15.85 10.41
N ASP A 410 11.38 -15.18 11.34
CA ASP A 410 10.70 -14.40 12.37
C ASP A 410 9.86 -13.29 11.71
N PRO A 411 8.65 -13.01 12.22
CA PRO A 411 7.82 -11.93 11.72
C PRO A 411 8.58 -10.61 11.67
N SER A 412 8.36 -9.83 10.61
CA SER A 412 9.01 -8.51 10.47
C SER A 412 8.73 -7.64 11.71
N PRO A 413 9.74 -6.97 12.29
CA PRO A 413 9.54 -6.09 13.43
C PRO A 413 8.79 -4.80 13.07
N GLU A 414 8.59 -4.53 11.77
CA GLU A 414 8.01 -3.29 11.29
C GLU A 414 6.49 -3.23 11.54
N PRO A 415 6.00 -2.26 12.34
CA PRO A 415 4.59 -2.21 12.76
C PRO A 415 3.59 -2.17 11.60
N ALA A 416 3.95 -1.60 10.45
CA ALA A 416 3.08 -1.52 9.27
C ALA A 416 2.76 -2.90 8.66
N THR A 417 3.53 -3.93 9.01
CA THR A 417 3.29 -5.31 8.58
C THR A 417 2.39 -6.10 9.55
N HIS A 418 2.13 -5.54 10.75
CA HIS A 418 1.40 -6.20 11.84
C HIS A 418 -0.11 -6.08 11.65
N ILE A 419 -0.65 -6.83 10.70
CA ILE A 419 -2.07 -6.83 10.35
C ILE A 419 -2.94 -7.65 11.30
N ASN A 420 -2.33 -8.39 12.24
CA ASN A 420 -2.98 -8.97 13.40
C ASN A 420 -2.36 -8.41 14.69
N PRO A 421 -2.95 -7.35 15.26
CA PRO A 421 -2.39 -6.65 16.42
C PRO A 421 -2.30 -7.52 17.66
N ALA A 422 -3.27 -8.42 17.86
CA ALA A 422 -3.27 -9.32 19.01
C ALA A 422 -2.09 -10.31 18.92
N ALA A 423 -1.81 -10.83 17.72
CA ALA A 423 -0.65 -11.70 17.50
C ALA A 423 0.67 -10.92 17.63
N ALA A 424 0.75 -9.72 17.04
CA ALA A 424 1.93 -8.86 17.14
C ALA A 424 2.24 -8.45 18.59
N ALA A 425 1.23 -8.00 19.35
CA ALA A 425 1.39 -7.61 20.75
C ALA A 425 1.95 -8.73 21.61
N LEU A 426 1.44 -9.97 21.47
CA LEU A 426 1.97 -11.12 22.22
C LEU A 426 3.35 -11.54 21.75
N HIS A 427 3.62 -11.50 20.44
CA HIS A 427 4.89 -11.93 19.87
C HIS A 427 6.05 -10.98 20.22
N PHE A 428 5.83 -9.67 20.07
CA PHE A 428 6.82 -8.62 20.34
C PHE A 428 6.80 -8.11 21.78
N SER A 429 6.03 -8.74 22.68
CA SER A 429 5.96 -8.34 24.08
C SER A 429 7.31 -8.51 24.80
N ARG A 430 7.60 -7.58 25.72
CA ARG A 430 8.68 -7.70 26.70
C ARG A 430 8.38 -8.75 27.79
N SER A 431 7.11 -9.08 28.02
CA SER A 431 6.69 -10.09 28.98
C SER A 431 6.99 -11.50 28.45
N GLU A 432 7.71 -12.31 29.24
CA GLU A 432 7.97 -13.70 28.90
C GLU A 432 6.69 -14.54 28.88
N GLU A 433 5.73 -14.23 29.75
CA GLU A 433 4.44 -14.94 29.81
C GLU A 433 3.61 -14.72 28.54
N GLU A 434 3.57 -13.48 28.04
CA GLU A 434 2.85 -13.15 26.80
C GLU A 434 3.49 -13.81 25.57
N ARG A 435 4.83 -13.85 25.51
CA ARG A 435 5.55 -14.58 24.46
C ARG A 435 5.30 -16.09 24.55
N LYS A 436 5.20 -16.66 25.77
CA LYS A 436 4.82 -18.06 25.97
C LYS A 436 3.38 -18.32 25.49
N GLU A 437 2.46 -17.40 25.76
CA GLU A 437 1.09 -17.49 25.23
C GLU A 437 1.06 -17.42 23.70
N SER A 438 1.83 -16.53 23.08
CA SER A 438 2.00 -16.49 21.61
C SER A 438 2.41 -17.86 21.05
N LYS A 439 3.46 -18.47 21.62
CA LYS A 439 3.92 -19.82 21.23
C LYS A 439 2.84 -20.89 21.43
N ARG A 440 2.04 -20.81 22.51
CA ARG A 440 0.91 -21.74 22.74
C ARG A 440 -0.19 -21.57 21.69
N ARG A 441 -0.49 -20.35 21.26
CA ARG A 441 -1.47 -20.08 20.19
C ARG A 441 -0.99 -20.64 18.85
N VAL A 442 0.28 -20.43 18.51
CA VAL A 442 0.89 -21.00 17.30
C VAL A 442 0.81 -22.53 17.30
N LYS A 443 1.18 -23.19 18.41
CA LYS A 443 1.06 -24.65 18.54
C LYS A 443 -0.37 -25.16 18.36
N ARG A 444 -1.38 -24.40 18.81
CA ARG A 444 -2.80 -24.73 18.56
C ARG A 444 -3.16 -24.62 17.08
N CYS A 445 -2.60 -23.65 16.35
CA CYS A 445 -2.77 -23.56 14.90
C CYS A 445 -2.14 -24.77 14.19
N VAL A 446 -0.92 -25.16 14.57
CA VAL A 446 -0.24 -26.36 14.04
C VAL A 446 -1.11 -27.60 14.23
N GLN A 447 -1.55 -27.88 15.46
CA GLN A 447 -2.38 -29.06 15.74
C GLN A 447 -3.66 -29.07 14.89
N ARG A 448 -4.40 -27.95 14.87
CA ARG A 448 -5.65 -27.84 14.10
C ARG A 448 -5.44 -28.01 12.61
N SER A 449 -4.29 -27.60 12.09
CA SER A 449 -3.97 -27.70 10.68
C SER A 449 -3.79 -29.15 10.20
N MET A 450 -3.45 -30.07 11.12
CA MET A 450 -3.31 -31.50 10.83
C MET A 450 -4.66 -32.24 10.87
N ASP A 451 -5.66 -31.64 11.53
CA ASP A 451 -7.00 -32.23 11.71
C ASP A 451 -7.98 -31.83 10.58
N MET A 452 -7.58 -30.93 9.67
CA MET A 452 -8.35 -30.43 8.52
C MET A 452 -7.97 -31.17 7.25
#